data_AF-A0A660SG46-F1
#
_entry.id   AF-A0A660SG46-F1
#
_cell.length_a   1.000
_cell.length_b   1.000
_cell.length_c   1.000
_cell.angle_alpha   90.00
_cell.angle_beta   90.00
_cell.angle_gamma   90.00
#
_symmetry.space_group_name_H-M   'P 1'
#
loop_
_entity.id
_entity.type
_entity.pdbx_description
1 polymer ?
#
loop_
_entity_poly.entity_id
_entity_poly.type
_entity_poly.pdbx_seq_one_letter_code
_entity_poly.pdbx_strand_id
1 'polypeptide(L)'
;VDDVLTTGKSLKETIDAVEAKGGLVGMIGVLIDRSTTPPPFKYHAVYRAPVVNYHPDECPLCKQGVPLTRRGGIKPSSPVA
;
A
#
# COMPACT_ATOMS: atom_id res chain seq x y z
N VAL A 1 -4.35 -10.52 -8.42
CA VAL A 1 -2.90 -10.53 -8.11
C VAL A 1 -2.44 -9.09 -8.07
N ASP A 2 -1.49 -8.75 -7.19
CA ASP A 2 -0.91 -7.40 -7.09
C ASP A 2 0.62 -7.50 -6.94
N ASP A 3 1.35 -6.43 -7.24
CA ASP A 3 2.81 -6.43 -7.09
C ASP A 3 3.21 -6.25 -5.61
N VAL A 4 2.72 -5.18 -4.99
CA VAL A 4 3.13 -4.77 -3.66
C VAL A 4 1.91 -4.44 -2.80
N LEU A 5 1.64 -5.28 -1.80
CA LEU A 5 0.60 -5.01 -0.81
C LEU A 5 1.05 -3.94 0.18
N THR A 6 0.37 -2.80 0.14
CA THR A 6 0.52 -1.70 1.11
C THR A 6 -0.64 -1.69 2.11
N THR A 7 -1.70 -0.92 1.84
CA THR A 7 -2.92 -0.87 2.66
C THR A 7 -3.94 -1.94 2.27
N GLY A 8 -3.79 -2.53 1.08
CA GLY A 8 -4.76 -3.47 0.51
C GLY A 8 -5.98 -2.81 -0.14
N LYS A 9 -6.04 -1.48 -0.23
CA LYS A 9 -7.17 -0.75 -0.82
C LYS A 9 -7.43 -1.15 -2.28
N SER A 10 -6.39 -1.16 -3.12
CA SER A 10 -6.53 -1.50 -4.55
C SER A 10 -7.02 -2.94 -4.77
N LEU A 11 -6.53 -3.88 -3.95
CA LEU A 11 -7.05 -5.24 -3.94
C LEU A 11 -8.51 -5.30 -3.51
N LYS A 12 -8.91 -4.56 -2.47
CA LYS A 12 -10.32 -4.50 -2.03
C LYS A 12 -11.25 -3.98 -3.13
N GLU A 13 -10.86 -2.89 -3.80
CA GLU A 13 -11.62 -2.34 -4.93
C GLU A 13 -11.73 -3.33 -6.08
N THR A 14 -10.68 -4.12 -6.32
CA THR A 14 -10.68 -5.17 -7.34
C THR A 14 -11.60 -6.34 -6.96
N ILE A 15 -11.57 -6.78 -5.70
CA ILE A 15 -12.49 -7.82 -5.17
C ILE A 15 -13.93 -7.38 -5.37
N ASP A 16 -14.25 -6.15 -4.95
CA ASP A 16 -15.60 -5.60 -5.03
C ASP A 16 -16.09 -5.50 -6.48
N ALA A 17 -15.21 -5.11 -7.40
CA ALA A 17 -15.54 -5.04 -8.82
C ALA A 17 -15.85 -6.43 -9.43
N VAL A 18 -15.11 -7.47 -9.02
CA VAL A 18 -15.34 -8.85 -9.47
C VAL A 18 -16.66 -9.39 -8.91
N GLU A 19 -16.89 -9.23 -7.61
CA GLU A 19 -18.10 -9.70 -6.93
C GLU A 19 -19.36 -8.99 -7.44
N ALA A 20 -19.26 -7.69 -7.75
CA ALA A 20 -20.36 -6.92 -8.35
C ALA A 20 -20.81 -7.43 -9.73
N LYS A 21 -20.00 -8.26 -10.40
CA LYS A 21 -20.33 -8.94 -11.66
C LYS A 21 -20.69 -10.41 -11.48
N GLY A 22 -20.90 -10.86 -10.24
CA GLY A 22 -21.20 -12.25 -9.91
C GLY A 22 -19.98 -13.18 -9.99
N GLY A 23 -18.77 -12.61 -10.09
CA GLY A 23 -17.53 -13.37 -10.05
C GLY A 23 -17.19 -13.81 -8.62
N LEU A 24 -16.48 -14.93 -8.50
CA LEU A 24 -15.96 -15.43 -7.23
C LEU A 24 -14.43 -15.27 -7.21
N VAL A 25 -13.90 -14.59 -6.20
CA VAL A 25 -12.45 -14.44 -6.02
C VAL A 25 -11.88 -15.71 -5.38
N GLY A 26 -11.22 -16.55 -6.17
CA GLY A 26 -10.67 -17.82 -5.69
C GLY A 26 -9.39 -17.67 -4.86
N MET A 27 -8.49 -16.78 -5.24
CA MET A 27 -7.23 -16.54 -4.54
C MET A 27 -6.71 -15.12 -4.75
N ILE A 28 -6.07 -14.57 -3.73
CA ILE A 28 -5.32 -13.31 -3.79
C ILE A 28 -3.84 -13.63 -3.57
N GLY A 29 -3.00 -13.21 -4.51
CA GLY A 29 -1.55 -13.36 -4.44
C GLY A 29 -0.86 -12.01 -4.63
N VAL A 30 0.21 -11.77 -3.86
CA VAL A 30 1.08 -10.60 -3.97
C VAL A 30 2.55 -11.01 -3.96
N LEU A 31 3.41 -10.26 -4.64
CA LEU A 31 4.85 -10.57 -4.60
C LEU A 31 5.45 -10.11 -3.27
N ILE A 32 5.21 -8.86 -2.88
CA ILE A 32 5.77 -8.28 -1.66
C ILE A 32 4.65 -7.73 -0.79
N ASP A 33 4.66 -8.13 0.48
CA ASP A 33 3.79 -7.58 1.51
C ASP A 33 4.57 -6.66 2.43
N ARG A 34 4.25 -5.36 2.36
CA ARG A 34 4.83 -4.29 3.19
C ARG A 34 3.82 -3.69 4.15
N SER A 35 2.70 -4.37 4.39
CA SER A 35 1.67 -3.93 5.32
C SER A 35 2.15 -4.05 6.76
N THR A 36 1.94 -2.99 7.57
CA THR A 36 2.09 -3.08 9.03
C THR A 36 0.91 -3.81 9.65
N THR A 37 -0.28 -3.56 9.12
CA THR A 37 -1.53 -4.23 9.50
C THR A 37 -2.08 -4.95 8.28
N PRO A 38 -2.30 -6.28 8.37
CA PRO A 38 -2.82 -7.04 7.24
C PRO A 38 -4.26 -6.61 6.89
N PRO A 39 -4.65 -6.67 5.60
CA PRO A 39 -6.01 -6.39 5.17
C PRO A 39 -7.02 -7.44 5.68
N PRO A 40 -8.32 -7.14 5.70
CA PRO A 40 -9.37 -8.02 6.24
C PRO A 40 -9.78 -9.15 5.27
N PHE A 41 -8.85 -9.66 4.45
CA PHE A 41 -9.08 -10.76 3.51
C PHE A 41 -7.85 -11.65 3.43
N LYS A 42 -8.04 -12.92 3.04
CA LYS A 42 -6.95 -13.90 2.92
C LYS A 42 -6.14 -13.63 1.65
N TYR A 43 -4.81 -13.73 1.76
CA TYR A 43 -3.89 -13.60 0.63
C TYR A 43 -2.63 -14.43 0.87
N HIS A 44 -1.88 -14.65 -0.20
CA HIS A 44 -0.55 -15.24 -0.17
C HIS A 44 0.48 -14.22 -0.64
N ALA A 45 1.58 -14.07 0.10
CA ALA A 45 2.70 -13.23 -0.26
C ALA A 45 3.93 -14.11 -0.52
N VAL A 46 4.71 -13.80 -1.57
CA VAL A 46 6.00 -14.47 -1.80
C VAL A 46 7.02 -14.01 -0.76
N TYR A 47 7.01 -12.73 -0.42
CA TYR A 47 7.90 -12.14 0.57
C TYR A 47 7.16 -11.14 1.45
N ARG A 48 7.44 -11.15 2.77
CA ARG A 48 6.87 -10.21 3.74
C ARG A 48 7.97 -9.37 4.36
N ALA A 49 7.85 -8.05 4.18
CA ALA A 49 8.79 -7.03 4.64
C ALA A 49 8.02 -5.79 5.12
N PRO A 50 7.45 -5.81 6.34
CA PRO A 50 6.72 -4.68 6.89
C PRO A 50 7.65 -3.46 7.00
N VAL A 51 7.14 -2.29 6.64
CA VAL A 51 7.89 -1.02 6.71
C VAL A 51 7.43 -0.18 7.89
N VAL A 52 8.37 0.54 8.52
CA VAL A 52 8.03 1.49 9.60
C VAL A 52 7.43 2.74 8.98
N ASN A 53 6.24 3.10 9.45
CA ASN A 53 5.62 4.38 9.15
C ASN A 53 5.94 5.34 10.30
N TYR A 54 6.42 6.54 9.97
CA TYR A 54 6.71 7.59 10.95
C TYR A 54 5.63 8.66 10.88
N HIS A 55 5.24 9.21 12.02
CA HIS A 55 4.55 10.49 12.04
C HIS A 55 5.54 11.58 11.53
N PRO A 56 5.07 12.66 10.86
CA PRO A 56 5.98 13.65 10.28
C PRO A 56 7.00 14.26 11.26
N ASP A 57 6.62 14.47 12.52
CA ASP A 57 7.48 14.96 13.61
C ASP A 57 8.49 13.92 14.13
N GLU A 58 8.28 12.64 13.85
CA GLU A 58 9.15 11.52 14.23
C GLU A 58 10.05 11.03 13.09
N CYS A 59 9.81 11.50 11.86
CA CYS A 59 10.54 11.02 10.68
C CYS A 59 12.03 11.39 10.74
N PRO A 60 12.95 10.40 10.72
CA PRO A 60 14.39 10.66 10.83
C PRO A 60 14.93 11.47 9.64
N LEU A 61 14.38 11.29 8.44
CA LEU A 61 14.79 12.04 7.26
C LEU A 61 14.28 13.49 7.29
N CYS A 62 13.06 13.71 7.81
CA CYS A 62 12.52 15.07 7.98
C CYS A 62 13.32 15.85 9.02
N LYS A 63 13.69 15.23 10.16
CA LYS A 63 14.57 15.86 11.16
C LYS A 63 15.94 16.24 10.62
N GLN A 64 16.44 15.50 9.63
CA GLN A 64 17.71 15.76 8.96
C GLN A 64 17.59 16.76 7.80
N GLY A 65 16.37 17.22 7.45
CA GLY A 65 16.15 18.12 6.33
C GLY A 65 16.54 17.54 4.96
N VAL A 66 16.55 16.20 4.82
CA VAL A 66 16.93 15.54 3.57
C VAL A 66 15.89 15.88 2.49
N PRO A 67 16.27 16.46 1.33
CA PRO A 67 15.33 16.75 0.27
C PRO A 67 14.66 15.46 -0.26
N LEU A 68 13.35 15.34 -0.05
CA LEU A 68 12.58 14.18 -0.50
C LEU A 68 11.89 14.48 -1.83
N THR A 69 11.81 13.46 -2.69
CA THR A 69 11.03 13.52 -3.92
C THR A 69 9.82 12.60 -3.80
N ARG A 70 8.65 13.12 -4.18
CA ARG A 70 7.43 12.30 -4.24
C ARG A 70 7.49 11.39 -5.46
N ARG A 71 7.46 10.08 -5.24
CA ARG A 71 7.34 9.08 -6.32
C ARG A 71 5.87 8.68 -6.46
N GLY A 72 5.28 8.94 -7.64
CA GLY A 72 3.89 8.60 -7.95
C GLY A 72 2.82 9.49 -7.28
N GLY A 73 1.55 9.26 -7.67
CA GLY A 73 0.38 10.03 -7.22
C GLY A 73 0.17 11.37 -7.94
N ILE A 74 -1.03 11.93 -7.81
CA ILE A 74 -1.35 13.27 -8.32
C ILE A 74 -0.53 14.29 -7.53
N LYS A 75 0.18 15.21 -8.22
CA LYS A 75 0.86 16.33 -7.56
C LYS A 75 -0.20 17.12 -6.76
N PRO A 76 -0.05 17.29 -5.44
CA PRO A 76 -0.85 18.27 -4.75
C PRO A 76 -0.52 19.65 -5.34
N SER A 77 -1.53 20.51 -5.46
CA SER A 77 -1.44 21.86 -6.02
C SER A 77 -0.62 22.85 -5.16
N SER A 78 0.15 22.38 -4.19
CA SER A 78 1.05 23.18 -3.38
C SER A 78 2.24 22.36 -2.87
N PRO A 79 3.38 23.02 -2.63
CA PRO A 79 4.55 22.36 -2.07
C PRO A 79 4.18 21.76 -0.71
N VAL A 80 4.44 20.46 -0.56
CA VAL A 80 4.43 19.82 0.74
C VAL A 80 5.62 20.41 1.50
N ALA A 81 5.35 21.17 2.55
CA ALA A 81 6.34 21.66 3.50
C ALA A 81 7.03 20.48 4.22
#